data_AF-A0A954HCJ8-F1
#
_entry.id   AF-A0A954HCJ8-F1
#
_cell.length_a   1.000
_cell.length_b   1.000
_cell.length_c   1.000
_cell.angle_alpha   90.00
_cell.angle_beta   90.00
_cell.angle_gamma   90.00
#
_symmetry.space_group_name_H-M   'P 1'
#
loop_
_entity.id
_entity.type
_entity.pdbx_description
1 polymer ?
#
loop_
_entity_poly.entity_id
_entity_poly.type
_entity_poly.pdbx_seq_one_letter_code
_entity_poly.pdbx_strand_id
1 'polypeptide(L)'
;MAAALSKPFADVFMVGAVGKDDLGQRAISSLVSHDVDVTQVRSADEVTGTVTVHLDSQGKPTYEFAADTAWDNFVCDNAWTDIARSLDLVCFGTLAQRSDRSRDAIQTFVAATSSSAVRIFDINLRPPFYTTETILRSLELANVLKLNDEELPILMQLCGIHGDLHDALGQLQTRYGLQCIAFTRGSDGAVLLRGSELDESVGIPTEVVDTVGAGD
;
A
#
# COMPACT_ATOMS: atom_id res chain seq x y z
N MET A 1 -2.42 7.25 -4.25
CA MET A 1 -1.33 6.69 -5.08
C MET A 1 -1.62 6.57 -6.58
N ALA A 2 -2.45 5.64 -7.07
CA ALA A 2 -2.59 5.42 -8.53
C ALA A 2 -2.95 6.70 -9.33
N ALA A 3 -3.97 7.46 -8.86
CA ALA A 3 -4.34 8.73 -9.47
C ALA A 3 -3.25 9.81 -9.37
N ALA A 4 -2.47 9.82 -8.28
CA ALA A 4 -1.39 10.79 -8.06
C ALA A 4 -0.16 10.52 -8.93
N LEU A 5 0.09 9.24 -9.26
CA LEU A 5 1.17 8.79 -10.15
C LEU A 5 0.78 8.75 -11.62
N SER A 6 -0.50 8.95 -11.93
CA SER A 6 -1.01 8.96 -13.30
C SER A 6 -0.40 10.13 -14.09
N LYS A 7 -0.88 10.36 -15.32
CA LYS A 7 -0.30 11.34 -16.23
C LYS A 7 -0.11 12.71 -15.55
N PRO A 8 1.07 13.36 -15.74
CA PRO A 8 2.07 13.06 -16.76
C PRO A 8 3.21 12.10 -16.31
N PHE A 9 3.14 11.49 -15.12
CA PHE A 9 4.30 10.80 -14.54
C PHE A 9 4.50 9.38 -15.04
N ALA A 10 3.43 8.59 -15.14
CA ALA A 10 3.49 7.19 -15.58
C ALA A 10 2.20 6.74 -16.25
N ASP A 11 2.28 5.66 -17.03
CA ASP A 11 1.13 4.86 -17.42
C ASP A 11 0.75 3.97 -16.24
N VAL A 12 -0.40 4.25 -15.62
CA VAL A 12 -0.84 3.59 -14.38
C VAL A 12 -2.09 2.77 -14.66
N PHE A 13 -2.10 1.53 -14.21
CA PHE A 13 -3.31 0.72 -14.14
C PHE A 13 -3.56 0.18 -12.73
N MET A 14 -4.83 -0.05 -12.42
CA MET A 14 -5.27 -0.62 -11.16
C MET A 14 -5.54 -2.12 -11.31
N VAL A 15 -5.02 -2.91 -10.36
CA VAL A 15 -5.29 -4.35 -10.25
C VAL A 15 -6.11 -4.58 -8.99
N GLY A 16 -7.22 -5.31 -9.13
CA GLY A 16 -8.13 -5.57 -8.01
C GLY A 16 -9.51 -5.98 -8.49
N ALA A 17 -10.52 -5.81 -7.64
CA ALA A 17 -11.90 -6.12 -7.98
C ALA A 17 -12.90 -5.17 -7.33
N VAL A 18 -14.01 -4.95 -8.03
CA VAL A 18 -15.21 -4.25 -7.55
C VAL A 18 -16.44 -5.11 -7.82
N GLY A 19 -17.54 -4.85 -7.13
CA GLY A 19 -18.80 -5.54 -7.36
C GLY A 19 -19.49 -5.06 -8.64
N LYS A 20 -20.43 -5.87 -9.13
CA LYS A 20 -21.35 -5.50 -10.23
C LYS A 20 -22.49 -4.62 -9.74
N ASP A 21 -22.15 -3.52 -9.09
CA ASP A 21 -23.08 -2.58 -8.46
C ASP A 21 -22.73 -1.11 -8.77
N ASP A 22 -23.62 -0.20 -8.38
CA ASP A 22 -23.47 1.24 -8.64
C ASP A 22 -22.20 1.81 -8.00
N LEU A 23 -21.78 1.27 -6.85
CA LEU A 23 -20.55 1.71 -6.18
C LEU A 23 -19.31 1.31 -6.97
N GLY A 24 -19.28 0.10 -7.52
CA GLY A 24 -18.21 -0.39 -8.38
C GLY A 24 -18.10 0.43 -9.66
N GLN A 25 -19.24 0.75 -10.28
CA GLN A 25 -19.29 1.63 -11.45
C GLN A 25 -18.76 3.04 -11.15
N ARG A 26 -19.11 3.60 -9.99
CA ARG A 26 -18.60 4.90 -9.54
C ARG A 26 -17.09 4.87 -9.27
N ALA A 27 -16.58 3.82 -8.63
CA ALA A 27 -15.16 3.65 -8.36
C ALA A 27 -14.34 3.58 -9.66
N ILE A 28 -14.80 2.75 -10.63
CA ILE A 28 -14.18 2.65 -11.96
C ILE A 28 -14.21 4.01 -12.67
N SER A 29 -15.36 4.70 -12.68
CA SER A 29 -15.49 6.00 -13.34
C SER A 29 -14.56 7.04 -12.74
N SER A 30 -14.38 7.03 -11.41
CA SER A 30 -13.44 7.91 -10.72
C SER A 30 -12.01 7.65 -11.15
N LEU A 31 -11.57 6.39 -11.22
CA LEU A 31 -10.22 6.03 -11.68
C LEU A 31 -9.97 6.48 -13.13
N VAL A 32 -10.92 6.21 -14.02
CA VAL A 32 -10.85 6.64 -15.44
C VAL A 32 -10.75 8.15 -15.57
N SER A 33 -11.49 8.91 -14.75
CA SER A 33 -11.41 10.39 -14.75
C SER A 33 -10.06 10.95 -14.29
N HIS A 34 -9.20 10.11 -13.68
CA HIS A 34 -7.82 10.44 -13.30
C HIS A 34 -6.79 9.71 -14.19
N ASP A 35 -7.17 9.35 -15.42
CA ASP A 35 -6.31 8.69 -16.41
C ASP A 35 -5.74 7.34 -15.96
N VAL A 36 -6.34 6.68 -14.97
CA VAL A 36 -5.94 5.33 -14.54
C VAL A 36 -6.61 4.29 -15.42
N ASP A 37 -5.81 3.39 -16.00
CA ASP A 37 -6.29 2.24 -16.75
C ASP A 37 -6.92 1.21 -15.78
N VAL A 38 -8.17 0.85 -16.06
CA VAL A 38 -9.00 -0.04 -15.25
C VAL A 38 -9.25 -1.40 -15.92
N THR A 39 -8.56 -1.70 -17.02
CA THR A 39 -8.73 -2.94 -17.79
C THR A 39 -8.42 -4.20 -16.97
N GLN A 40 -7.61 -4.06 -15.91
CA GLN A 40 -7.25 -5.14 -14.99
C GLN A 40 -8.11 -5.17 -13.72
N VAL A 41 -9.07 -4.25 -13.56
CA VAL A 41 -10.03 -4.28 -12.46
C VAL A 41 -11.15 -5.26 -12.80
N ARG A 42 -11.31 -6.29 -11.97
CA ARG A 42 -12.33 -7.33 -12.19
C ARG A 42 -13.68 -6.90 -11.64
N SER A 43 -14.74 -7.30 -12.33
CA SER A 43 -16.10 -7.23 -11.79
C SER A 43 -16.48 -8.56 -11.16
N ALA A 44 -16.67 -8.57 -9.85
CA ALA A 44 -17.00 -9.74 -9.05
C ALA A 44 -18.51 -9.81 -8.73
N ASP A 45 -18.98 -10.96 -8.25
CA ASP A 45 -20.39 -11.13 -7.83
C ASP A 45 -20.61 -10.62 -6.40
N GLU A 46 -19.56 -10.58 -5.59
CA GLU A 46 -19.49 -9.94 -4.29
C GLU A 46 -19.71 -8.41 -4.40
N VAL A 47 -20.18 -7.79 -3.32
CA VAL A 47 -20.43 -6.33 -3.28
C VAL A 47 -19.14 -5.53 -3.33
N THR A 48 -19.20 -4.33 -3.91
CA THR A 48 -18.10 -3.37 -3.84
C THR A 48 -17.78 -3.01 -2.38
N GLY A 49 -16.49 -2.95 -2.05
CA GLY A 49 -16.05 -2.64 -0.70
C GLY A 49 -16.40 -1.22 -0.27
N THR A 50 -16.76 -1.08 1.00
CA THR A 50 -17.05 0.21 1.64
C THR A 50 -16.33 0.31 2.97
N VAL A 51 -16.04 1.56 3.38
CA VAL A 51 -15.59 1.88 4.73
C VAL A 51 -16.60 2.84 5.36
N THR A 52 -17.10 2.49 6.55
CA THR A 52 -17.92 3.37 7.36
C THR A 52 -17.02 4.14 8.30
N VAL A 53 -17.12 5.47 8.30
CA VAL A 53 -16.37 6.34 9.20
C VAL A 53 -17.29 6.76 10.35
N HIS A 54 -16.90 6.40 11.57
CA HIS A 54 -17.58 6.80 12.80
C HIS A 54 -16.74 7.86 13.50
N LEU A 55 -17.33 9.01 13.83
CA LEU A 55 -16.66 10.05 14.63
C LEU A 55 -17.10 9.93 16.08
N ASP A 56 -16.14 9.92 17.01
CA ASP A 56 -16.46 10.01 18.43
C ASP A 56 -16.88 11.43 18.84
N SER A 57 -17.19 11.62 20.13
CA SER A 57 -17.61 12.92 20.67
C SER A 57 -16.53 14.01 20.61
N GLN A 58 -15.28 13.66 20.32
CA GLN A 58 -14.15 14.58 20.11
C GLN A 58 -13.79 14.73 18.63
N GLY A 59 -14.56 14.11 17.72
CA GLY A 59 -14.30 14.14 16.28
C GLY A 59 -13.19 13.21 15.83
N LYS A 60 -12.73 12.27 16.67
CA LYS A 60 -11.72 11.28 16.28
C LYS A 60 -12.38 10.19 15.42
N PRO A 61 -11.86 9.91 14.22
CA PRO A 61 -12.43 8.88 13.34
C PRO A 61 -12.05 7.47 13.76
N THR A 62 -13.01 6.56 13.70
CA THR A 62 -12.82 5.11 13.66
C THR A 62 -13.40 4.56 12.36
N TYR A 63 -12.76 3.53 11.81
CA TYR A 63 -13.07 3.01 10.48
C TYR A 63 -13.56 1.57 10.59
N GLU A 64 -14.72 1.31 10.01
CA GLU A 64 -15.29 -0.03 9.90
C GLU A 64 -15.30 -0.46 8.43
N PHE A 65 -14.45 -1.42 8.09
CA PHE A 65 -14.30 -1.92 6.72
C PHE A 65 -15.27 -3.08 6.51
N ALA A 66 -16.17 -2.96 5.53
CA ALA A 66 -17.05 -4.06 5.13
C ALA A 66 -16.21 -5.29 4.78
N ALA A 67 -16.57 -6.47 5.30
CA ALA A 67 -15.86 -7.73 5.08
C ALA A 67 -16.47 -8.52 3.92
N ASP A 68 -15.69 -9.46 3.36
CA ASP A 68 -16.10 -10.37 2.29
C ASP A 68 -16.64 -9.65 1.04
N THR A 69 -15.89 -8.64 0.61
CA THR A 69 -16.24 -7.79 -0.52
C THR A 69 -15.46 -8.21 -1.78
N ALA A 70 -15.74 -7.60 -2.91
CA ALA A 70 -15.09 -7.93 -4.18
C ALA A 70 -13.55 -7.90 -4.09
N TRP A 71 -12.98 -6.89 -3.43
CA TRP A 71 -11.52 -6.78 -3.29
C TRP A 71 -10.93 -7.78 -2.29
N ASP A 72 -11.74 -8.50 -1.51
CA ASP A 72 -11.26 -9.62 -0.69
C ASP A 72 -11.20 -10.93 -1.48
N ASN A 73 -11.80 -10.99 -2.68
CA ASN A 73 -12.12 -12.26 -3.34
C ASN A 73 -11.53 -12.44 -4.75
N PHE A 74 -10.47 -11.73 -5.11
CA PHE A 74 -9.83 -11.89 -6.43
C PHE A 74 -8.72 -12.96 -6.44
N VAL A 75 -8.40 -13.48 -7.63
CA VAL A 75 -7.33 -14.47 -7.84
C VAL A 75 -6.35 -13.96 -8.89
N CYS A 76 -5.06 -14.25 -8.72
CA CYS A 76 -4.06 -13.94 -9.73
C CYS A 76 -4.02 -15.08 -10.76
N ASP A 77 -4.38 -14.78 -12.01
CA ASP A 77 -4.29 -15.74 -13.12
C ASP A 77 -3.05 -15.48 -13.99
N ASN A 78 -2.89 -16.30 -15.02
CA ASN A 78 -1.74 -16.20 -15.92
C ASN A 78 -1.65 -14.82 -16.60
N ALA A 79 -2.78 -14.22 -16.97
CA ALA A 79 -2.79 -12.90 -17.62
C ALA A 79 -2.23 -11.81 -16.67
N TRP A 80 -2.63 -11.84 -15.40
CA TRP A 80 -2.05 -10.97 -14.38
C TRP A 80 -0.55 -11.24 -14.16
N THR A 81 -0.10 -12.49 -14.14
CA THR A 81 1.34 -12.78 -14.03
C THR A 81 2.15 -12.34 -15.25
N ASP A 82 1.58 -12.41 -16.46
CA ASP A 82 2.22 -11.97 -17.70
C ASP A 82 2.41 -10.45 -17.69
N ILE A 83 1.37 -9.71 -17.26
CA ILE A 83 1.43 -8.27 -17.08
C ILE A 83 2.44 -7.89 -15.99
N ALA A 84 2.44 -8.57 -14.85
CA ALA A 84 3.36 -8.31 -13.75
C ALA A 84 4.83 -8.34 -14.20
N ARG A 85 5.20 -9.27 -15.08
CA ARG A 85 6.57 -9.37 -15.64
C ARG A 85 6.99 -8.17 -16.47
N SER A 86 6.03 -7.43 -17.03
CA SER A 86 6.29 -6.24 -17.85
C SER A 86 6.31 -4.93 -17.05
N LEU A 87 5.99 -4.96 -15.75
CA LEU A 87 5.94 -3.78 -14.92
C LEU A 87 7.33 -3.25 -14.56
N ASP A 88 7.49 -1.93 -14.64
CA ASP A 88 8.61 -1.19 -14.06
C ASP A 88 8.42 -0.96 -12.56
N LEU A 89 7.16 -0.85 -12.11
CA LEU A 89 6.80 -0.55 -10.73
C LEU A 89 5.49 -1.23 -10.34
N VAL A 90 5.43 -1.76 -9.12
CA VAL A 90 4.20 -2.20 -8.46
C VAL A 90 4.17 -1.65 -7.04
N CYS A 91 2.98 -1.28 -6.56
CA CYS A 91 2.76 -0.95 -5.16
C CYS A 91 1.62 -1.75 -4.57
N PHE A 92 1.80 -2.14 -3.32
CA PHE A 92 0.87 -2.95 -2.56
C PHE A 92 0.98 -2.61 -1.08
N GLY A 93 -0.05 -2.96 -0.31
CA GLY A 93 -0.11 -2.72 1.13
C GLY A 93 -0.73 -3.87 1.91
N THR A 94 -0.93 -3.69 3.21
CA THR A 94 -1.40 -4.79 4.08
C THR A 94 -2.90 -5.03 4.01
N LEU A 95 -3.74 -3.99 3.93
CA LEU A 95 -5.20 -4.13 4.07
C LEU A 95 -5.82 -5.08 3.02
N ALA A 96 -5.40 -4.98 1.76
CA ALA A 96 -5.88 -5.85 0.67
C ALA A 96 -5.45 -7.32 0.82
N GLN A 97 -4.55 -7.62 1.76
CA GLN A 97 -4.07 -8.96 2.08
C GLN A 97 -4.77 -9.58 3.31
N ARG A 98 -5.84 -8.95 3.83
CA ARG A 98 -6.54 -9.43 5.02
C ARG A 98 -7.27 -10.76 4.80
N SER A 99 -7.68 -11.05 3.56
CA SER A 99 -8.24 -12.34 3.17
C SER A 99 -7.14 -13.22 2.57
N ASP A 100 -7.23 -14.53 2.79
CA ASP A 100 -6.25 -15.48 2.26
C ASP A 100 -6.20 -15.44 0.73
N ARG A 101 -7.37 -15.36 0.09
CA ARG A 101 -7.51 -15.38 -1.35
C ARG A 101 -6.82 -14.19 -2.03
N SER A 102 -7.07 -12.97 -1.55
CA SER A 102 -6.46 -11.77 -2.13
C SER A 102 -5.00 -11.61 -1.72
N ARG A 103 -4.63 -12.07 -0.52
CA ARG A 103 -3.21 -12.15 -0.11
C ARG A 103 -2.40 -13.02 -1.05
N ASP A 104 -2.86 -14.23 -1.33
CA ASP A 104 -2.16 -15.16 -2.23
C ASP A 104 -2.06 -14.56 -3.64
N ALA A 105 -3.12 -13.91 -4.12
CA ALA A 105 -3.13 -13.23 -5.41
C ALA A 105 -2.11 -12.08 -5.48
N ILE A 106 -2.09 -11.19 -4.48
CA ILE A 106 -1.15 -10.06 -4.41
C ILE A 106 0.29 -10.57 -4.34
N GLN A 107 0.58 -11.52 -3.45
CA GLN A 107 1.93 -12.03 -3.29
C GLN A 107 2.42 -12.76 -4.54
N THR A 108 1.55 -13.52 -5.21
CA THR A 108 1.86 -14.14 -6.51
C THR A 108 2.13 -13.09 -7.58
N PHE A 109 1.31 -12.04 -7.65
CA PHE A 109 1.49 -10.95 -8.62
C PHE A 109 2.82 -10.22 -8.41
N VAL A 110 3.11 -9.80 -7.17
CA VAL A 110 4.34 -9.07 -6.82
C VAL A 110 5.57 -9.95 -7.07
N ALA A 111 5.52 -11.24 -6.71
CA ALA A 111 6.62 -12.18 -6.95
C ALA A 111 6.86 -12.46 -8.44
N ALA A 112 5.85 -12.29 -9.30
CA ALA A 112 5.98 -12.45 -10.75
C ALA A 112 6.61 -11.24 -11.45
N THR A 113 6.76 -10.10 -10.78
CA THR A 113 7.41 -8.92 -11.39
C THR A 113 8.86 -9.18 -11.76
N SER A 114 9.37 -8.42 -12.73
CA SER A 114 10.77 -8.53 -13.15
C SER A 114 11.73 -8.19 -11.99
N SER A 115 12.94 -8.73 -12.02
CA SER A 115 13.95 -8.43 -10.99
C SER A 115 14.34 -6.95 -10.96
N SER A 116 14.19 -6.25 -12.08
CA SER A 116 14.41 -4.80 -12.21
C SER A 116 13.22 -3.96 -11.74
N ALA A 117 12.04 -4.54 -11.53
CA ALA A 117 10.86 -3.80 -11.11
C ALA A 117 11.01 -3.23 -9.69
N VAL A 118 10.55 -2.01 -9.49
CA VAL A 118 10.38 -1.41 -8.16
C VAL A 118 9.14 -2.01 -7.51
N ARG A 119 9.30 -2.63 -6.34
CA ARG A 119 8.22 -3.24 -5.54
C ARG A 119 8.08 -2.43 -4.26
N ILE A 120 7.17 -1.46 -4.29
CA ILE A 120 6.87 -0.58 -3.16
C ILE A 120 5.87 -1.29 -2.25
N PHE A 121 6.28 -1.54 -1.02
CA PHE A 121 5.38 -1.94 0.04
C PHE A 121 5.06 -0.73 0.90
N ASP A 122 3.87 -0.15 0.72
CA ASP A 122 3.32 0.84 1.63
C ASP A 122 2.56 0.10 2.73
N ILE A 123 3.18 0.01 3.90
CA ILE A 123 2.71 -0.92 4.92
C ILE A 123 1.28 -0.57 5.40
N ASN A 124 0.99 0.73 5.59
CA ASN A 124 -0.33 1.29 5.89
C ASN A 124 -1.17 0.40 6.82
N LEU A 125 -0.68 0.15 8.03
CA LEU A 125 -1.24 -0.82 8.97
C LEU A 125 -2.65 -0.41 9.43
N ARG A 126 -3.61 -1.32 9.26
CA ARG A 126 -5.00 -1.16 9.71
C ARG A 126 -5.38 -2.30 10.63
N PRO A 127 -5.25 -2.16 11.97
CA PRO A 127 -5.67 -3.20 12.90
C PRO A 127 -7.17 -3.52 12.73
N PRO A 128 -7.59 -4.79 12.87
CA PRO A 128 -6.79 -6.00 13.09
C PRO A 128 -6.39 -6.73 11.79
N PHE A 129 -6.40 -6.06 10.64
CA PHE A 129 -6.39 -6.68 9.30
C PHE A 129 -4.99 -7.07 8.79
N TYR A 130 -4.05 -7.35 9.67
CA TYR A 130 -2.72 -7.82 9.31
C TYR A 130 -2.21 -8.84 10.31
N THR A 131 -1.31 -9.71 9.85
CA THR A 131 -0.59 -10.65 10.70
C THR A 131 0.92 -10.43 10.55
N THR A 132 1.69 -10.92 11.52
CA THR A 132 3.16 -10.90 11.45
C THR A 132 3.65 -11.56 10.16
N GLU A 133 3.08 -12.70 9.79
CA GLU A 133 3.45 -13.46 8.59
C GLU A 133 3.21 -12.64 7.32
N THR A 134 2.08 -11.93 7.24
CA THR A 134 1.74 -11.10 6.08
C THR A 134 2.72 -9.93 5.93
N ILE A 135 3.10 -9.29 7.03
CA ILE A 135 4.08 -8.19 7.04
C ILE A 135 5.46 -8.70 6.63
N LEU A 136 5.96 -9.75 7.29
CA LEU A 136 7.29 -10.29 7.01
C LEU A 136 7.40 -10.77 5.57
N ARG A 137 6.38 -11.45 5.05
CA ARG A 137 6.36 -11.90 3.66
C ARG A 137 6.30 -10.73 2.68
N SER A 138 5.57 -9.67 3.00
CA SER A 138 5.53 -8.46 2.16
C SER A 138 6.88 -7.74 2.13
N LEU A 139 7.59 -7.69 3.27
CA LEU A 139 8.95 -7.13 3.35
C LEU A 139 9.95 -7.94 2.50
N GLU A 140 9.85 -9.27 2.50
CA GLU A 140 10.68 -10.14 1.63
C GLU A 140 10.44 -9.93 0.14
N LEU A 141 9.22 -9.57 -0.25
CA LEU A 141 8.86 -9.32 -1.65
C LEU A 141 9.26 -7.91 -2.10
N ALA A 142 9.26 -6.94 -1.19
CA ALA A 142 9.52 -5.54 -1.51
C ALA A 142 11.00 -5.26 -1.78
N ASN A 143 11.26 -4.16 -2.49
CA ASN A 143 12.58 -3.52 -2.52
C ASN A 143 12.51 -2.03 -2.13
N VAL A 144 11.31 -1.49 -1.95
CA VAL A 144 11.08 -0.17 -1.35
C VAL A 144 10.04 -0.32 -0.25
N LEU A 145 10.32 0.22 0.92
CA LEU A 145 9.37 0.25 2.04
C LEU A 145 8.92 1.68 2.29
N LYS A 146 7.62 1.88 2.45
CA LYS A 146 7.05 3.12 2.99
C LYS A 146 6.34 2.80 4.31
N LEU A 147 6.64 3.59 5.33
CA LEU A 147 6.04 3.48 6.66
C LEU A 147 6.03 4.84 7.38
N ASN A 148 5.24 4.95 8.43
CA ASN A 148 5.20 6.12 9.30
C ASN A 148 5.74 5.85 10.72
N ASP A 149 5.72 6.89 11.55
CA ASP A 149 6.14 6.91 12.94
C ASP A 149 5.28 6.05 13.88
N GLU A 150 4.02 5.81 13.55
CA GLU A 150 3.16 4.86 14.29
C GLU A 150 3.48 3.40 13.92
N GLU A 151 3.92 3.15 12.70
CA GLU A 151 4.18 1.81 12.15
C GLU A 151 5.58 1.28 12.46
N LEU A 152 6.59 2.16 12.48
CA LEU A 152 7.98 1.77 12.73
C LEU A 152 8.15 1.02 14.07
N PRO A 153 7.58 1.45 15.22
CA PRO A 153 7.70 0.72 16.47
C PRO A 153 7.13 -0.71 16.40
N ILE A 154 6.04 -0.90 15.64
CA ILE A 154 5.44 -2.22 15.42
C ILE A 154 6.42 -3.09 14.65
N LEU A 155 7.02 -2.56 13.58
CA LEU A 155 8.02 -3.29 12.79
C LEU A 155 9.26 -3.63 13.59
N MET A 156 9.73 -2.70 14.42
CA MET A 156 10.86 -2.93 15.32
C MET A 156 10.58 -4.10 16.26
N GLN A 157 9.39 -4.12 16.88
CA GLN A 157 8.98 -5.22 17.74
C GLN A 157 8.89 -6.56 16.99
N LEU A 158 8.22 -6.58 15.83
CA LEU A 158 8.03 -7.81 15.04
C LEU A 158 9.35 -8.38 14.51
N CYS A 159 10.29 -7.52 14.14
CA CYS A 159 11.59 -7.92 13.59
C CYS A 159 12.65 -8.12 14.67
N GLY A 160 12.41 -7.73 15.93
CA GLY A 160 13.44 -7.70 16.98
C GLY A 160 14.56 -6.70 16.66
N ILE A 161 14.20 -5.55 16.09
CA ILE A 161 15.12 -4.45 15.76
C ILE A 161 15.16 -3.48 16.93
N HIS A 162 16.37 -3.02 17.26
CA HIS A 162 16.64 -2.11 18.36
C HIS A 162 17.56 -0.98 17.90
N GLY A 163 17.52 0.16 18.58
CA GLY A 163 18.34 1.33 18.26
C GLY A 163 17.50 2.56 18.01
N ASP A 164 18.14 3.62 17.54
CA ASP A 164 17.45 4.83 17.12
C ASP A 164 16.82 4.68 15.73
N LEU A 165 16.24 5.77 15.21
CA LEU A 165 15.62 5.78 13.87
C LEU A 165 16.59 5.31 12.79
N HIS A 166 17.82 5.82 12.77
CA HIS A 166 18.79 5.48 11.73
C HIS A 166 19.21 4.01 11.82
N ASP A 167 19.47 3.51 13.04
CA ASP A 167 19.77 2.10 13.28
C ASP A 167 18.61 1.20 12.83
N ALA A 168 17.37 1.59 13.13
CA ALA A 168 16.19 0.80 12.81
C ALA A 168 15.96 0.71 11.29
N LEU A 169 16.04 1.84 10.58
CA LEU A 169 15.90 1.89 9.13
C LEU A 169 17.05 1.11 8.45
N GLY A 170 18.29 1.28 8.91
CA GLY A 170 19.45 0.54 8.37
C GLY A 170 19.36 -0.97 8.57
N GLN A 171 18.85 -1.42 9.72
CA GLN A 171 18.60 -2.85 9.99
C GLN A 171 17.49 -3.42 9.11
N LEU A 172 16.38 -2.69 8.94
CA LEU A 172 15.30 -3.09 8.01
C LEU A 172 15.83 -3.19 6.58
N GLN A 173 16.58 -2.17 6.14
CA GLN A 173 17.17 -2.12 4.80
C GLN A 173 18.08 -3.32 4.54
N THR A 174 19.01 -3.58 5.46
CA THR A 174 19.97 -4.68 5.33
C THR A 174 19.28 -6.04 5.38
N ARG A 175 18.34 -6.24 6.31
CA ARG A 175 17.69 -7.54 6.55
C ARG A 175 16.83 -7.99 5.38
N TYR A 176 16.11 -7.06 4.75
CA TYR A 176 15.17 -7.36 3.67
C TYR A 176 15.72 -6.98 2.28
N GLY A 177 16.95 -6.48 2.19
CA GLY A 177 17.56 -6.08 0.93
C GLY A 177 16.84 -4.90 0.26
N LEU A 178 16.25 -4.00 1.06
CA LEU A 178 15.53 -2.84 0.55
C LEU A 178 16.52 -1.85 -0.06
N GLN A 179 16.18 -1.31 -1.22
CA GLN A 179 16.96 -0.29 -1.91
C GLN A 179 16.63 1.11 -1.38
N CYS A 180 15.40 1.30 -0.89
CA CYS A 180 14.89 2.57 -0.39
C CYS A 180 13.90 2.37 0.77
N ILE A 181 13.93 3.25 1.77
CA ILE A 181 12.90 3.35 2.80
C ILE A 181 12.44 4.80 2.92
N ALA A 182 11.13 5.04 2.72
CA ALA A 182 10.48 6.31 2.95
C ALA A 182 9.76 6.28 4.30
N PHE A 183 10.21 7.10 5.24
CA PHE A 183 9.68 7.21 6.59
C PHE A 183 9.02 8.58 6.81
N THR A 184 7.73 8.61 7.18
CA THR A 184 6.98 9.86 7.37
C THR A 184 6.60 10.08 8.84
N ARG A 185 6.63 11.32 9.31
CA ARG A 185 6.28 11.72 10.69
C ARG A 185 5.23 12.84 10.74
N GLY A 186 4.25 12.80 9.84
CA GLY A 186 3.21 13.83 9.74
C GLY A 186 3.80 15.25 9.61
N SER A 187 3.47 16.13 10.55
CA SER A 187 3.96 17.52 10.58
C SER A 187 5.46 17.66 10.86
N ASP A 188 6.13 16.60 11.31
CA ASP A 188 7.56 16.61 11.61
C ASP A 188 8.41 16.17 10.40
N GLY A 189 7.77 16.09 9.23
CA GLY A 189 8.42 15.87 7.94
C GLY A 189 8.66 14.41 7.62
N ALA A 190 9.74 14.12 6.90
CA ALA A 190 10.02 12.79 6.37
C ALA A 190 11.52 12.53 6.24
N VAL A 191 11.88 11.25 6.22
CA VAL A 191 13.23 10.74 6.00
C VAL A 191 13.19 9.76 4.82
N LEU A 192 14.15 9.88 3.92
CA LEU A 192 14.38 8.96 2.82
C LEU A 192 15.77 8.32 2.98
N LEU A 193 15.80 7.01 3.22
CA LEU A 193 17.03 6.22 3.24
C LEU A 193 17.20 5.51 1.89
N ARG A 194 18.22 5.87 1.11
CA ARG A 194 18.54 5.25 -0.19
C ARG A 194 19.99 4.78 -0.21
N GLY A 195 20.20 3.46 -0.23
CA GLY A 195 21.54 2.92 0.04
C GLY A 195 22.05 3.43 1.39
N SER A 196 23.23 4.03 1.43
CA SER A 196 23.78 4.65 2.65
C SER A 196 23.44 6.13 2.81
N GLU A 197 22.70 6.74 1.87
CA GLU A 197 22.32 8.15 1.92
C GLU A 197 21.01 8.31 2.70
N LEU A 198 21.02 9.20 3.69
CA LEU A 198 19.83 9.60 4.43
C LEU A 198 19.54 11.07 4.16
N ASP A 199 18.41 11.33 3.51
CA ASP A 199 17.87 12.66 3.26
C ASP A 199 16.72 12.93 4.23
N GLU A 200 16.72 14.09 4.88
CA GLU A 200 15.65 14.51 5.79
C GLU A 200 15.01 15.80 5.29
N SER A 201 13.67 15.83 5.30
CA SER A 201 12.87 17.01 5.04
C SER A 201 12.13 17.41 6.30
N VAL A 202 12.17 18.70 6.61
CA VAL A 202 11.29 19.29 7.63
C VAL A 202 9.84 19.28 7.13
N GLY A 203 8.89 19.21 8.05
CA GLY A 203 7.48 19.38 7.70
C GLY A 203 7.19 20.80 7.25
N ILE A 204 6.29 20.94 6.28
CA ILE A 204 5.89 22.24 5.74
C ILE A 204 4.63 22.68 6.49
N PRO A 205 4.67 23.79 7.26
CA PRO A 205 3.49 24.30 7.96
C PRO A 205 2.35 24.55 6.98
N THR A 206 1.23 23.87 7.19
CA THR A 206 0.07 23.89 6.28
C THR A 206 -1.22 23.97 7.09
N GLU A 207 -2.22 24.65 6.56
CA GLU A 207 -3.57 24.64 7.13
C GLU A 207 -4.23 23.30 6.81
N VAL A 208 -4.48 22.49 7.83
CA VAL A 208 -5.04 21.14 7.68
C VAL A 208 -6.54 21.22 7.46
N VAL A 209 -6.99 20.81 6.28
CA VAL A 209 -8.42 20.69 5.93
C VAL A 209 -8.86 19.23 5.98
N ASP A 210 -8.11 18.34 5.33
CA ASP A 210 -8.33 16.89 5.33
C ASP A 210 -6.98 16.18 5.14
N THR A 211 -6.71 15.13 5.92
CA THR A 211 -5.49 14.32 5.83
C THR A 211 -5.71 12.97 5.14
N VAL A 212 -6.96 12.65 4.76
CA VAL A 212 -7.27 11.41 4.04
C VAL A 212 -6.51 11.37 2.72
N GLY A 213 -5.66 10.36 2.57
CA GLY A 213 -4.85 10.15 1.37
C GLY A 213 -3.59 11.00 1.27
N ALA A 214 -3.27 11.84 2.26
CA ALA A 214 -2.04 12.67 2.23
C ALA A 214 -0.74 11.86 2.26
N GLY A 215 -0.81 10.62 2.73
CA GLY A 215 0.30 9.68 2.68
C GLY A 215 0.37 8.86 1.38
N ASP A 216 -0.69 8.81 0.58
CA ASP A 216 -0.73 8.04 -0.68
C ASP A 216 -0.22 8.87 -1.87
#